data_AF-A0A3D4G094-F1
#
_entry.id   AF-A0A3D4G094-F1
#
_cell.length_a   1.000
_cell.length_b   1.000
_cell.length_c   1.000
_cell.angle_alpha   90.00
_cell.angle_beta   90.00
_cell.angle_gamma   90.00
#
_symmetry.space_group_name_H-M   'P 1'
#
loop_
_entity.id
_entity.type
_entity.pdbx_description
1 polymer ?
#
loop_
_entity_poly.entity_id
_entity_poly.type
_entity_poly.pdbx_seq_one_letter_code
_entity_poly.pdbx_strand_id
1 'polypeptide(L)'
;KTYSNPYTASNNGRSPTVAGEGSGVVLSPTGTFRSDLILTGLDPDDFAIQFPEGLGFTVAPLVVLEGSLGIGFGTQIMARVVPTINVGKSLGVDEIGDVSAYGFGAMHSLTQWLPIPTPFWDVSVVAGTQKFEFGNYAVAKGATLGLVASAGLGPLSVYAHGSTYQATVDFDYTVSNPKSIPGLPANDTRLEFEEEVKRTQRLAIGAQLDFILLKFSVEYGTGDYSTLSGRATFGFR
;
A
#
# COMPACT_ATOMS: atom_id res chain seq x y z
N LYS A 1 -5.35 -14.20 -38.42
CA LYS A 1 -6.78 -13.79 -38.39
C LYS A 1 -6.97 -12.90 -37.18
N THR A 2 -7.63 -11.76 -37.31
CA THR A 2 -7.88 -10.84 -36.19
C THR A 2 -9.26 -11.14 -35.62
N TYR A 3 -9.34 -11.34 -34.30
CA TYR A 3 -10.60 -11.62 -33.61
C TYR A 3 -11.09 -10.34 -32.91
N SER A 4 -12.36 -10.01 -33.07
CA SER A 4 -13.01 -8.91 -32.34
C SER A 4 -13.62 -9.46 -31.05
N ASN A 5 -13.28 -8.85 -29.91
CA ASN A 5 -13.69 -9.28 -28.57
C ASN A 5 -13.54 -10.80 -28.33
N PRO A 6 -12.30 -11.34 -28.42
CA PRO A 6 -12.06 -12.78 -28.31
C PRO A 6 -12.40 -13.36 -26.93
N TYR A 7 -12.61 -12.54 -25.90
CA TYR A 7 -12.93 -12.99 -24.55
C TYR A 7 -14.21 -12.38 -24.00
N THR A 8 -14.83 -13.12 -23.08
CA THR A 8 -15.84 -12.60 -22.15
C THR A 8 -15.32 -12.72 -20.72
N ALA A 9 -15.57 -11.71 -19.91
CA ALA A 9 -15.11 -11.67 -18.52
C ALA A 9 -16.16 -12.24 -17.57
N SER A 10 -15.74 -13.11 -16.65
CA SER A 10 -16.55 -13.45 -15.49
C SER A 10 -16.68 -12.25 -14.54
N ASN A 11 -17.65 -12.29 -13.62
CA ASN A 11 -17.81 -11.31 -12.52
C ASN A 11 -17.82 -9.84 -12.99
N ASN A 12 -18.40 -9.56 -14.16
CA ASN A 12 -18.42 -8.22 -14.79
C ASN A 12 -17.03 -7.57 -14.95
N GLY A 13 -15.96 -8.37 -15.03
CA GLY A 13 -14.59 -7.88 -15.19
C GLY A 13 -13.96 -7.24 -13.95
N ARG A 14 -14.49 -7.50 -12.75
CA ARG A 14 -13.92 -6.99 -11.49
C ARG A 14 -13.14 -8.09 -10.76
N SER A 15 -11.85 -7.86 -10.56
CA SER A 15 -10.98 -8.71 -9.74
C SER A 15 -10.90 -8.15 -8.31
N PRO A 16 -10.82 -9.00 -7.28
CA PRO A 16 -10.51 -8.55 -5.92
C PRO A 16 -9.10 -7.92 -5.86
N THR A 17 -8.86 -7.11 -4.83
CA THR A 17 -7.51 -6.65 -4.50
C THR A 17 -6.68 -7.82 -3.96
N VAL A 18 -5.34 -7.68 -3.96
CA VAL A 18 -4.43 -8.74 -3.45
C VAL A 18 -4.82 -9.19 -2.03
N ALA A 19 -5.28 -8.28 -1.17
CA ALA A 19 -5.73 -8.61 0.18
C ALA A 19 -7.23 -8.92 0.30
N GLY A 20 -8.02 -8.66 -0.75
CA GLY A 20 -9.47 -8.82 -0.74
C GLY A 20 -9.92 -10.28 -0.74
N GLU A 21 -11.22 -10.49 -0.55
CA GLU A 21 -11.85 -11.79 -0.72
C GLU A 21 -12.51 -11.89 -2.11
N GLY A 22 -12.38 -13.06 -2.75
CA GLY A 22 -13.11 -13.37 -3.96
C GLY A 22 -12.31 -14.16 -4.98
N SER A 23 -13.02 -14.83 -5.89
CA SER A 23 -12.43 -15.45 -7.07
C SER A 23 -11.95 -14.37 -8.04
N GLY A 24 -10.76 -14.55 -8.61
CA GLY A 24 -10.24 -13.72 -9.69
C GLY A 24 -11.17 -13.71 -10.91
N VAL A 25 -11.02 -12.69 -11.76
CA VAL A 25 -11.71 -12.66 -13.06
C VAL A 25 -11.16 -13.77 -13.93
N VAL A 26 -12.04 -14.47 -14.66
CA VAL A 26 -11.65 -15.42 -15.70
C VAL A 26 -12.11 -14.85 -17.02
N LEU A 27 -11.16 -14.63 -17.94
CA LEU A 27 -11.47 -14.30 -19.33
C LEU A 27 -11.54 -15.59 -20.12
N SER A 28 -12.74 -15.94 -20.57
CA SER A 28 -12.98 -17.17 -21.34
C SER A 28 -13.08 -16.87 -22.83
N PRO A 29 -12.46 -17.68 -23.72
CA PRO A 29 -12.61 -17.52 -25.17
C PRO A 29 -14.07 -17.54 -25.60
N THR A 30 -14.46 -16.63 -26.48
CA THR A 30 -15.83 -16.50 -26.99
C THR A 30 -15.87 -16.25 -28.50
N GLY A 31 -17.07 -16.31 -29.07
CA GLY A 31 -17.34 -15.98 -30.48
C GLY A 31 -16.52 -16.79 -31.48
N THR A 32 -16.07 -16.12 -32.55
CA THR A 32 -15.31 -16.75 -33.64
C THR A 32 -13.96 -17.28 -33.21
N PHE A 33 -13.37 -16.72 -32.15
CA PHE A 33 -12.12 -17.22 -31.59
C PHE A 33 -12.31 -18.60 -30.95
N ARG A 34 -13.34 -18.77 -30.12
CA ARG A 34 -13.65 -20.08 -29.52
C ARG A 34 -13.93 -21.14 -30.59
N SER A 35 -14.72 -20.80 -31.61
CA SER A 35 -15.05 -21.74 -32.69
C SER A 35 -13.81 -22.20 -33.45
N ASP A 36 -12.87 -21.30 -33.73
CA ASP A 36 -11.63 -21.65 -34.44
C ASP A 36 -10.71 -22.55 -33.60
N LEU A 37 -10.68 -22.37 -32.27
CA LEU A 37 -9.95 -23.28 -31.36
C LEU A 37 -10.52 -24.71 -31.45
N ILE A 38 -11.84 -24.85 -31.37
CA ILE A 38 -12.52 -26.15 -31.48
C ILE A 38 -12.24 -26.79 -32.86
N LEU A 39 -12.33 -26.01 -33.94
CA LEU A 39 -12.09 -26.50 -35.30
C LEU A 39 -10.64 -26.94 -35.55
N THR A 40 -9.69 -26.40 -34.78
CA THR A 40 -8.29 -26.79 -34.84
C THR A 40 -7.95 -27.94 -33.89
N GLY A 41 -8.94 -28.47 -33.15
CA GLY A 41 -8.77 -29.56 -32.19
C GLY A 41 -8.12 -29.13 -30.87
N LEU A 42 -8.04 -27.83 -30.61
CA LEU A 42 -7.55 -27.28 -29.36
C LEU A 42 -8.70 -27.15 -28.36
N ASP A 43 -8.42 -27.44 -27.09
CA ASP A 43 -9.37 -27.16 -26.02
C ASP A 43 -9.44 -25.65 -25.77
N PRO A 44 -10.59 -24.99 -25.93
CA PRO A 44 -10.69 -23.57 -25.63
C PRO A 44 -10.37 -23.20 -24.18
N ASP A 45 -10.56 -24.11 -23.24
CA ASP A 45 -10.38 -23.81 -21.81
C ASP A 45 -8.88 -23.66 -21.47
N ASP A 46 -7.99 -24.24 -22.29
CA ASP A 46 -6.54 -24.04 -22.24
C ASP A 46 -6.08 -22.61 -22.56
N PHE A 47 -6.99 -21.79 -23.10
CA PHE A 47 -6.79 -20.39 -23.49
C PHE A 47 -7.57 -19.42 -22.59
N ALA A 48 -8.17 -19.92 -21.50
CA ALA A 48 -8.76 -19.06 -20.48
C ALA A 48 -7.65 -18.33 -19.70
N ILE A 49 -7.84 -17.02 -19.48
CA ILE A 49 -6.90 -16.20 -18.71
C ILE A 49 -7.48 -16.05 -17.31
N GLN A 50 -6.79 -16.63 -16.32
CA GLN A 50 -7.16 -16.52 -14.91
C GLN A 50 -6.41 -15.35 -14.30
N PHE A 51 -7.15 -14.39 -13.74
CA PHE A 51 -6.60 -13.34 -12.90
C PHE A 51 -6.44 -13.88 -11.47
N PRO A 52 -5.48 -13.34 -10.70
CA PRO A 52 -5.25 -13.78 -9.34
C PRO A 52 -6.50 -13.63 -8.47
N GLU A 53 -6.72 -14.62 -7.61
CA GLU A 53 -7.74 -14.56 -6.57
C GLU A 53 -7.30 -13.61 -5.45
N GLY A 54 -8.29 -13.11 -4.71
CA GLY A 54 -8.01 -12.37 -3.50
C GLY A 54 -7.51 -13.31 -2.41
N LEU A 55 -6.45 -12.93 -1.71
CA LEU A 55 -5.80 -13.81 -0.72
C LEU A 55 -6.59 -13.95 0.58
N GLY A 56 -7.71 -13.22 0.74
CA GLY A 56 -8.60 -13.32 1.89
C GLY A 56 -7.96 -12.85 3.20
N PHE A 57 -6.97 -11.96 3.14
CA PHE A 57 -6.30 -11.46 4.33
C PHE A 57 -7.19 -10.44 5.05
N THR A 58 -7.76 -10.83 6.19
CA THR A 58 -8.42 -9.89 7.09
C THR A 58 -7.42 -8.92 7.75
N VAL A 59 -6.14 -9.32 7.85
CA VAL A 59 -5.06 -8.54 8.47
C VAL A 59 -3.75 -8.79 7.72
N ALA A 60 -3.04 -7.72 7.36
CA ALA A 60 -1.68 -7.79 6.82
C ALA A 60 -0.66 -7.38 7.90
N PRO A 61 -0.02 -8.34 8.59
CA PRO A 61 0.96 -8.01 9.62
C PRO A 61 2.23 -7.44 8.98
N LEU A 62 2.47 -6.14 9.17
CA LEU A 62 3.68 -5.46 8.74
C LEU A 62 4.53 -5.08 9.95
N VAL A 63 5.81 -5.46 9.93
CA VAL A 63 6.78 -4.97 10.91
C VAL A 63 7.41 -3.70 10.35
N VAL A 64 7.27 -2.59 11.07
CA VAL A 64 7.87 -1.30 10.70
C VAL A 64 8.88 -0.92 11.78
N LEU A 65 10.13 -0.70 11.37
CA LEU A 65 11.16 -0.11 12.23
C LEU A 65 11.16 1.39 12.01
N GLU A 66 10.90 2.17 13.05
CA GLU A 66 10.90 3.62 12.99
C GLU A 66 11.85 4.20 14.04
N GLY A 67 12.59 5.24 13.65
CA GLY A 67 13.45 6.01 14.53
C GLY A 67 13.29 7.50 14.30
N SER A 68 13.37 8.28 15.37
CA SER A 68 13.31 9.73 15.32
C SER A 68 14.44 10.35 16.14
N LEU A 69 15.05 11.41 15.62
CA LEU A 69 16.07 12.19 16.31
C LEU A 69 15.63 13.65 16.39
N GLY A 70 15.52 14.17 17.62
CA GLY A 70 15.31 15.59 17.87
C GLY A 70 16.59 16.38 17.61
N ILE A 71 16.52 17.41 16.76
CA ILE A 71 17.67 18.25 16.38
C ILE A 71 17.62 19.64 17.02
N GLY A 72 16.63 19.90 17.89
CA GLY A 72 16.44 21.16 18.61
C GLY A 72 15.30 22.02 18.04
N PHE A 73 14.92 23.06 18.78
CA PHE A 73 13.86 24.02 18.41
C PHE A 73 12.53 23.35 18.01
N GLY A 74 12.13 22.30 18.73
CA GLY A 74 10.90 21.55 18.42
C GLY A 74 10.95 20.81 17.08
N THR A 75 12.13 20.62 16.49
CA THR A 75 12.30 19.90 15.21
C THR A 75 12.83 18.49 15.46
N GLN A 76 12.27 17.52 14.75
CA GLN A 76 12.77 16.15 14.69
C GLN A 76 12.85 15.67 13.25
N ILE A 77 13.87 14.86 12.98
CA ILE A 77 13.98 14.07 11.77
C ILE A 77 13.58 12.63 12.07
N MET A 78 12.99 11.96 11.09
CA MET A 78 12.41 10.62 11.24
C MET A 78 12.83 9.76 10.06
N ALA A 79 13.09 8.49 10.33
CA ALA A 79 13.29 7.47 9.33
C ALA A 79 12.44 6.25 9.67
N ARG A 80 11.85 5.63 8.66
CA ARG A 80 11.12 4.37 8.80
C ARG A 80 11.54 3.37 7.74
N VAL A 81 11.61 2.10 8.12
CA VAL A 81 11.97 0.99 7.24
C VAL A 81 11.02 -0.17 7.50
N VAL A 82 10.42 -0.68 6.43
CA VAL A 82 9.80 -2.00 6.38
C VAL A 82 10.87 -2.93 5.81
N PRO A 83 11.43 -3.84 6.62
CA PRO A 83 12.44 -4.76 6.13
C PRO A 83 11.85 -5.65 5.04
N THR A 84 12.71 -6.12 4.14
CA THR A 84 12.29 -7.02 3.07
C THR A 84 11.69 -8.28 3.67
N ILE A 85 10.38 -8.43 3.53
CA ILE A 85 9.64 -9.62 3.94
C ILE A 85 9.13 -10.33 2.70
N ASN A 86 9.38 -11.63 2.62
CA ASN A 86 8.74 -12.46 1.63
C ASN A 86 7.34 -12.81 2.14
N VAL A 87 6.37 -11.99 1.76
CA VAL A 87 4.98 -12.13 2.21
C VAL A 87 4.42 -13.48 1.76
N GLY A 88 4.84 -13.96 0.59
CA GLY A 88 4.41 -15.25 0.04
C GLY A 88 4.82 -16.43 0.90
N LYS A 89 6.11 -16.52 1.23
CA LYS A 89 6.67 -17.53 2.13
C LYS A 89 6.12 -17.43 3.55
N SER A 90 5.83 -16.21 4.00
CA SER A 90 5.27 -15.97 5.34
C SER A 90 3.80 -16.37 5.45
N LEU A 91 3.07 -16.39 4.33
CA LEU A 91 1.63 -16.68 4.26
C LEU A 91 1.31 -17.99 3.52
N GLY A 92 2.33 -18.74 3.08
CA GLY A 92 2.16 -20.05 2.42
C GLY A 92 1.69 -19.96 0.95
N VAL A 93 1.97 -18.85 0.28
CA VAL A 93 1.56 -18.56 -1.11
C VAL A 93 2.79 -18.19 -1.92
N ASP A 94 3.18 -19.01 -2.90
CA ASP A 94 4.45 -18.85 -3.63
C ASP A 94 4.52 -17.61 -4.54
N GLU A 95 3.41 -16.91 -4.75
CA GLU A 95 3.28 -15.87 -5.78
C GLU A 95 3.47 -14.43 -5.28
N ILE A 96 3.56 -14.22 -3.95
CA ILE A 96 3.70 -12.87 -3.40
C ILE A 96 5.19 -12.57 -3.20
N GLY A 97 5.73 -11.71 -4.07
CA GLY A 97 7.11 -11.28 -4.05
C GLY A 97 7.53 -10.54 -2.76
N ASP A 98 8.80 -10.18 -2.72
CA ASP A 98 9.40 -9.49 -1.57
C ASP A 98 8.82 -8.07 -1.41
N VAL A 99 8.38 -7.73 -0.20
CA VAL A 99 7.86 -6.40 0.12
C VAL A 99 8.87 -5.66 0.97
N SER A 100 9.23 -4.44 0.57
CA SER A 100 10.08 -3.56 1.37
C SER A 100 9.67 -2.10 1.25
N ALA A 101 10.04 -1.29 2.23
CA ALA A 101 9.81 0.14 2.16
C ALA A 101 10.84 0.90 2.99
N TYR A 102 11.14 2.12 2.58
CA TYR A 102 11.87 3.06 3.42
C TYR A 102 11.37 4.47 3.21
N GLY A 103 11.43 5.28 4.25
CA GLY A 103 10.97 6.65 4.21
C GLY A 103 11.73 7.54 5.17
N PHE A 104 11.73 8.82 4.84
CA PHE A 104 12.34 9.88 5.62
C PHE A 104 11.36 11.02 5.79
N GLY A 105 11.39 11.66 6.95
CA GLY A 105 10.52 12.79 7.23
C GLY A 105 11.11 13.73 8.26
N ALA A 106 10.45 14.87 8.39
CA ALA A 106 10.71 15.84 9.42
C ALA A 106 9.38 16.28 10.04
N MET A 107 9.41 16.58 11.33
CA MET A 107 8.31 17.16 12.05
C MET A 107 8.80 18.37 12.83
N HIS A 108 8.02 19.45 12.83
CA HIS A 108 8.35 20.68 13.54
C HIS A 108 7.16 21.14 14.38
N SER A 109 7.41 21.39 15.66
CA SER A 109 6.43 21.95 16.59
C SER A 109 6.19 23.43 16.28
N LEU A 110 4.92 23.73 15.99
CA LEU A 110 4.42 25.08 15.79
C LEU A 110 4.02 25.74 17.12
N THR A 111 3.85 24.95 18.18
CA THR A 111 3.37 25.38 19.50
C THR A 111 4.22 26.48 20.11
N GLN A 112 5.54 26.44 19.91
CA GLN A 112 6.48 27.46 20.37
C GLN A 112 6.24 28.85 19.74
N TRP A 113 5.55 28.90 18.61
CA TRP A 113 5.24 30.13 17.87
C TRP A 113 3.82 30.65 18.16
N LEU A 114 3.02 29.91 18.94
CA LEU A 114 1.64 30.29 19.25
C LEU A 114 1.57 31.07 20.57
N PRO A 115 0.83 32.18 20.63
CA PRO A 115 0.74 33.05 21.81
C PRO A 115 -0.17 32.51 22.93
N ILE A 116 -0.41 31.21 22.98
CA ILE A 116 -1.35 30.57 23.90
C ILE A 116 -0.54 29.70 24.89
N PRO A 117 -0.83 29.69 26.20
CA PRO A 117 -0.12 28.83 27.15
C PRO A 117 -0.36 27.33 26.88
N THR A 118 0.72 26.55 26.83
CA THR A 118 0.78 25.22 26.17
C THR A 118 1.32 24.05 27.01
N PRO A 119 1.11 23.94 28.34
CA PRO A 119 1.66 22.79 29.07
C PRO A 119 0.98 21.46 28.70
N PHE A 120 -0.18 21.47 28.03
CA PHE A 120 -1.00 20.27 27.81
C PHE A 120 -1.29 19.94 26.36
N TRP A 121 -0.86 20.74 25.39
CA TRP A 121 -1.15 20.50 23.98
C TRP A 121 0.00 20.93 23.07
N ASP A 122 0.16 20.23 21.96
CA ASP A 122 1.15 20.51 20.93
C ASP A 122 0.54 20.39 19.53
N VAL A 123 0.86 21.34 18.66
CA VAL A 123 0.56 21.31 17.23
C VAL A 123 1.87 21.29 16.46
N SER A 124 1.99 20.33 15.56
CA SER A 124 3.17 20.08 14.75
C SER A 124 2.80 19.96 13.28
N VAL A 125 3.72 20.36 12.40
CA VAL A 125 3.66 20.06 10.97
C VAL A 125 4.60 18.90 10.67
N VAL A 126 4.17 17.97 9.82
CA VAL A 126 4.95 16.82 9.38
C VAL A 126 5.03 16.77 7.87
N ALA A 127 6.22 16.50 7.34
CA ALA A 127 6.44 16.25 5.93
C ALA A 127 7.37 15.05 5.76
N GLY A 128 7.16 14.26 4.72
CA GLY A 128 8.01 13.11 4.46
C GLY A 128 7.83 12.49 3.09
N THR A 129 8.76 11.63 2.74
CA THR A 129 8.77 10.82 1.53
C THR A 129 8.92 9.35 1.90
N GLN A 130 8.32 8.47 1.10
CA GLN A 130 8.49 7.02 1.22
C GLN A 130 8.63 6.41 -0.17
N LYS A 131 9.52 5.43 -0.28
CA LYS A 131 9.55 4.47 -1.36
C LYS A 131 9.06 3.12 -0.83
N PHE A 132 8.19 2.47 -1.60
CA PHE A 132 7.68 1.13 -1.36
C PHE A 132 7.96 0.28 -2.59
N GLU A 133 8.45 -0.92 -2.38
CA GLU A 133 8.82 -1.86 -3.43
C GLU A 133 8.07 -3.17 -3.19
N PHE A 134 7.46 -3.68 -4.26
CA PHE A 134 6.74 -4.95 -4.28
C PHE A 134 7.30 -5.84 -5.38
N GLY A 135 8.13 -6.80 -4.98
CA GLY A 135 8.93 -7.64 -5.86
C GLY A 135 9.76 -6.80 -6.84
N ASN A 136 9.87 -7.30 -8.07
CA ASN A 136 10.46 -6.57 -9.20
C ASN A 136 9.38 -5.90 -10.07
N TYR A 137 8.12 -5.87 -9.60
CA TYR A 137 6.97 -5.57 -10.45
C TYR A 137 6.36 -4.19 -10.20
N ALA A 138 6.49 -3.66 -8.98
CA ALA A 138 5.91 -2.36 -8.64
C ALA A 138 6.81 -1.56 -7.70
N VAL A 139 7.02 -0.29 -8.07
CA VAL A 139 7.72 0.69 -7.25
C VAL A 139 6.78 1.88 -7.03
N ALA A 140 6.41 2.11 -5.77
CA ALA A 140 5.60 3.28 -5.39
C ALA A 140 6.47 4.31 -4.67
N LYS A 141 6.42 5.56 -5.13
CA LYS A 141 7.07 6.71 -4.49
C LYS A 141 6.00 7.68 -4.04
N GLY A 142 5.99 7.98 -2.75
CA GLY A 142 4.99 8.84 -2.14
C GLY A 142 5.58 9.99 -1.35
N ALA A 143 4.88 11.12 -1.35
CA ALA A 143 5.17 12.26 -0.48
C ALA A 143 3.94 12.57 0.37
N THR A 144 4.17 12.97 1.61
CA THR A 144 3.13 13.31 2.59
C THR A 144 3.43 14.66 3.22
N LEU A 145 2.39 15.46 3.40
CA LEU A 145 2.40 16.70 4.18
C LEU A 145 1.19 16.69 5.11
N GLY A 146 1.36 16.99 6.38
CA GLY A 146 0.26 16.95 7.33
C GLY A 146 0.48 17.81 8.57
N LEU A 147 -0.58 17.86 9.36
CA LEU A 147 -0.62 18.50 10.66
C LEU A 147 -0.99 17.45 11.71
N VAL A 148 -0.36 17.56 12.87
CA VAL A 148 -0.61 16.73 14.04
C VAL A 148 -0.95 17.65 15.19
N ALA A 149 -2.07 17.39 15.86
CA ALA A 149 -2.42 18.04 17.11
C ALA A 149 -2.49 16.97 18.20
N SER A 150 -1.89 17.24 19.35
CA SER A 150 -1.89 16.32 20.49
C SER A 150 -2.18 17.06 21.78
N ALA A 151 -2.77 16.34 22.74
CA ALA A 151 -2.96 16.81 24.10
C ALA A 151 -2.62 15.70 25.09
N GLY A 152 -1.89 16.03 26.15
CA GLY A 152 -1.38 15.07 27.12
C GLY A 152 -1.70 15.45 28.55
N LEU A 153 -2.07 14.44 29.35
CA LEU A 153 -2.22 14.54 30.80
C LEU A 153 -1.56 13.32 31.47
N GLY A 154 -0.42 13.54 32.11
CA GLY A 154 0.35 12.46 32.74
C GLY A 154 0.86 11.46 31.69
N PRO A 155 0.71 10.14 31.91
CA PRO A 155 1.16 9.13 30.94
C PRO A 155 0.24 9.02 29.73
N LEU A 156 -0.98 9.56 29.76
CA LEU A 156 -1.92 9.45 28.66
C LEU A 156 -1.86 10.69 27.77
N SER A 157 -1.80 10.46 26.46
CA SER A 157 -1.97 11.50 25.45
C SER A 157 -2.96 11.06 24.37
N VAL A 158 -3.69 12.02 23.83
CA VAL A 158 -4.55 11.85 22.67
C VAL A 158 -4.01 12.71 21.55
N TYR A 159 -4.12 12.23 20.32
CA TYR A 159 -3.67 12.97 19.16
C TYR A 159 -4.60 12.76 17.98
N ALA A 160 -4.64 13.74 17.10
CA ALA A 160 -5.29 13.66 15.81
C ALA A 160 -4.34 14.21 14.76
N HIS A 161 -4.38 13.64 13.55
CA HIS A 161 -3.64 14.17 12.43
C HIS A 161 -4.49 14.22 11.17
N GLY A 162 -4.18 15.19 10.33
CA GLY A 162 -4.70 15.30 8.98
C GLY A 162 -3.54 15.48 8.01
N SER A 163 -3.50 14.66 6.98
CA SER A 163 -2.41 14.68 6.00
C SER A 163 -2.93 14.58 4.59
N THR A 164 -2.24 15.24 3.67
CA THR A 164 -2.35 14.99 2.24
C THR A 164 -1.20 14.13 1.76
N TYR A 165 -1.51 13.17 0.90
CA TYR A 165 -0.56 12.24 0.32
C TYR A 165 -0.70 12.24 -1.20
N GLN A 166 0.43 12.15 -1.88
CA GLN A 166 0.52 11.93 -3.32
C GLN A 166 1.51 10.80 -3.59
N ALA A 167 1.27 10.01 -4.64
CA ALA A 167 2.24 9.03 -5.08
C ALA A 167 2.18 8.74 -6.56
N THR A 168 3.31 8.27 -7.06
CA THR A 168 3.46 7.65 -8.38
C THR A 168 3.77 6.18 -8.16
N VAL A 169 3.04 5.32 -8.86
CA VAL A 169 3.23 3.87 -8.84
C VAL A 169 3.67 3.42 -10.22
N ASP A 170 4.91 2.96 -10.30
CA ASP A 170 5.53 2.42 -11.51
C ASP A 170 5.33 0.90 -11.51
N PHE A 171 4.56 0.37 -12.46
CA PHE A 171 4.41 -1.07 -12.69
C PHE A 171 5.25 -1.51 -13.89
N ASP A 172 6.03 -2.57 -13.71
CA ASP A 172 6.86 -3.19 -14.74
C ASP A 172 6.66 -4.71 -14.72
N TYR A 173 6.02 -5.23 -15.76
CA TYR A 173 5.73 -6.66 -15.85
C TYR A 173 6.05 -7.22 -17.24
N THR A 174 6.61 -8.43 -17.26
CA THR A 174 6.88 -9.17 -18.49
C THR A 174 5.80 -10.22 -18.71
N VAL A 175 5.10 -10.13 -19.82
CA VAL A 175 3.99 -11.02 -20.17
C VAL A 175 4.50 -12.41 -20.54
N SER A 176 4.05 -13.43 -19.82
CA SER A 176 4.22 -14.82 -20.24
C SER A 176 3.02 -15.24 -21.10
N ASN A 177 3.25 -15.43 -22.41
CA ASN A 177 2.25 -15.92 -23.37
C ASN A 177 2.82 -17.06 -24.24
N PRO A 178 3.25 -18.19 -23.63
CA PRO A 178 3.87 -19.28 -24.37
C PRO A 178 2.91 -19.96 -25.37
N LYS A 179 1.59 -19.84 -25.15
CA LYS A 179 0.56 -20.41 -26.03
C LYS A 179 0.11 -19.46 -27.16
N SER A 180 0.74 -18.28 -27.31
CA SER A 180 0.39 -17.28 -28.35
C SER A 180 -1.11 -16.95 -28.38
N ILE A 181 -1.69 -16.81 -27.18
CA ILE A 181 -3.10 -16.54 -26.94
C ILE A 181 -3.48 -15.22 -27.65
N PRO A 182 -4.38 -15.25 -28.66
CA PRO A 182 -4.81 -14.05 -29.38
C PRO A 182 -5.42 -13.02 -28.45
N GLY A 183 -5.01 -11.75 -28.57
CA GLY A 183 -5.46 -10.65 -27.71
C GLY A 183 -4.56 -10.38 -26.49
N LEU A 184 -3.61 -11.26 -26.19
CA LEU A 184 -2.51 -10.97 -25.27
C LEU A 184 -1.25 -10.53 -26.03
N PRO A 185 -0.39 -9.70 -25.41
CA PRO A 185 0.95 -9.42 -25.94
C PRO A 185 1.75 -10.71 -26.19
N ALA A 186 2.74 -10.66 -27.08
CA ALA A 186 3.62 -11.79 -27.35
C ALA A 186 4.39 -12.19 -26.06
N ASN A 187 4.86 -13.44 -26.02
CA ASN A 187 5.71 -13.87 -24.91
C ASN A 187 6.91 -12.92 -24.75
N ASP A 188 7.27 -12.64 -23.50
CA ASP A 188 8.36 -11.74 -23.11
C ASP A 188 8.13 -10.25 -23.48
N THR A 189 6.88 -9.86 -23.80
CA THR A 189 6.56 -8.44 -23.97
C THR A 189 6.57 -7.74 -22.62
N ARG A 190 7.44 -6.74 -22.47
CA ARG A 190 7.48 -5.86 -21.30
C ARG A 190 6.36 -4.83 -21.38
N LEU A 191 5.58 -4.71 -20.31
CA LEU A 191 4.55 -3.70 -20.14
C LEU A 191 4.94 -2.80 -18.98
N GLU A 192 4.99 -1.51 -19.24
CA GLU A 192 5.23 -0.48 -18.24
C GLU A 192 3.96 0.37 -18.11
N PHE A 193 3.46 0.51 -16.89
CA PHE A 193 2.33 1.37 -16.57
C PHE A 193 2.70 2.29 -15.42
N GLU A 194 2.42 3.57 -15.59
CA GLU A 194 2.59 4.56 -14.52
C GLU A 194 1.20 5.01 -14.07
N GLU A 195 0.91 4.86 -12.78
CA GLU A 195 -0.31 5.34 -12.16
C GLU A 195 -0.01 6.46 -11.16
N GLU A 196 -0.64 7.62 -11.35
CA GLU A 196 -0.54 8.74 -10.44
C GLU A 196 -1.72 8.78 -9.47
N VAL A 197 -1.45 8.63 -8.18
CA VAL A 197 -2.42 8.89 -7.12
C VAL A 197 -2.42 10.39 -6.83
N LYS A 198 -3.42 11.07 -7.40
CA LYS A 198 -3.60 12.52 -7.26
C LYS A 198 -4.17 12.84 -5.87
N ARG A 199 -3.30 13.35 -5.00
CA ARG A 199 -3.61 14.08 -3.76
C ARG A 199 -4.82 13.53 -2.98
N THR A 200 -4.59 12.46 -2.24
CA THR A 200 -5.56 11.89 -1.29
C THR A 200 -5.42 12.55 0.08
N GLN A 201 -6.51 12.62 0.83
CA GLN A 201 -6.51 13.09 2.22
C GLN A 201 -6.71 11.92 3.17
N ARG A 202 -6.01 11.97 4.30
CA ARG A 202 -6.13 11.01 5.39
C ARG A 202 -6.33 11.76 6.69
N LEU A 203 -7.29 11.31 7.48
CA LEU A 203 -7.55 11.78 8.84
C LEU A 203 -7.33 10.61 9.79
N ALA A 204 -6.72 10.85 10.94
CA ALA A 204 -6.63 9.83 11.98
C ALA A 204 -6.73 10.43 13.37
N ILE A 205 -7.17 9.59 14.30
CA ILE A 205 -7.21 9.87 15.73
C ILE A 205 -6.58 8.71 16.47
N GLY A 206 -5.86 9.00 17.53
CA GLY A 206 -5.18 8.00 18.33
C GLY A 206 -5.01 8.41 19.77
N ALA A 207 -4.61 7.42 20.56
CA ALA A 207 -4.23 7.59 21.96
C ALA A 207 -2.89 6.90 22.18
N GLN A 208 -2.07 7.49 23.06
CA GLN A 208 -0.76 6.99 23.42
C GLN A 208 -0.59 6.98 24.93
N LEU A 209 -0.03 5.89 25.42
CA LEU A 209 0.36 5.69 26.81
C LEU A 209 1.88 5.67 26.93
N ASP A 210 2.43 6.68 27.60
CA ASP A 210 3.83 6.89 27.89
C ASP A 210 4.23 6.19 29.20
N PHE A 211 5.08 5.18 29.10
CA PHE A 211 5.89 4.68 30.20
C PHE A 211 7.33 5.23 30.08
N ILE A 212 8.14 5.03 31.13
CA ILE A 212 9.50 5.60 31.22
C ILE A 212 10.39 5.24 30.02
N LEU A 213 10.29 4.02 29.49
CA LEU A 213 11.14 3.51 28.40
C LEU A 213 10.34 3.05 27.18
N LEU A 214 9.02 3.01 27.29
CA LEU A 214 8.14 2.34 26.35
C LEU A 214 6.89 3.18 26.15
N LYS A 215 6.50 3.36 24.90
CA LYS A 215 5.27 4.06 24.54
C LYS A 215 4.42 3.11 23.73
N PHE A 216 3.15 3.03 24.06
CA PHE A 216 2.18 2.29 23.27
C PHE A 216 1.21 3.28 22.67
N SER A 217 0.95 3.19 21.37
CA SER A 217 -0.11 3.97 20.74
C SER A 217 -1.03 3.10 19.90
N VAL A 218 -2.29 3.50 19.84
CA VAL A 218 -3.30 2.95 18.95
C VAL A 218 -3.87 4.10 18.15
N GLU A 219 -4.01 3.89 16.86
CA GLU A 219 -4.53 4.87 15.91
C GLU A 219 -5.59 4.24 15.02
N TYR A 220 -6.70 4.96 14.88
CA TYR A 220 -7.71 4.72 13.86
C TYR A 220 -7.63 5.80 12.79
N GLY A 221 -7.35 5.40 11.55
CA GLY A 221 -7.27 6.28 10.40
C GLY A 221 -8.39 6.02 9.39
N THR A 222 -8.92 7.10 8.82
CA THR A 222 -9.90 7.10 7.73
C THR A 222 -9.36 7.84 6.51
N GLY A 223 -9.75 7.35 5.33
CA GLY A 223 -9.35 7.78 4.00
C GLY A 223 -10.15 6.96 3.00
N ASP A 224 -9.54 6.52 1.89
CA ASP A 224 -10.20 5.56 0.97
C ASP A 224 -10.43 4.19 1.63
N TYR A 225 -9.57 3.83 2.58
CA TYR A 225 -9.70 2.64 3.41
C TYR A 225 -9.53 2.99 4.88
N SER A 226 -10.34 2.37 5.74
CA SER A 226 -10.20 2.50 7.20
C SER A 226 -9.09 1.57 7.70
N THR A 227 -8.27 2.07 8.62
CA THR A 227 -7.12 1.33 9.15
C THR A 227 -7.07 1.43 10.66
N LEU A 228 -6.81 0.31 11.34
CA LEU A 228 -6.49 0.28 12.77
C LEU A 228 -5.02 -0.15 12.91
N SER A 229 -4.23 0.64 13.63
CA SER A 229 -2.81 0.36 13.83
C SER A 229 -2.42 0.46 15.30
N GLY A 230 -1.53 -0.43 15.72
CA GLY A 230 -0.89 -0.40 17.03
C GLY A 230 0.62 -0.20 16.87
N ARG A 231 1.22 0.63 17.73
CA ARG A 231 2.66 0.92 17.73
C ARG A 231 3.21 0.75 19.13
N ALA A 232 4.40 0.14 19.21
CA ALA A 232 5.23 0.14 20.41
C ALA A 232 6.54 0.86 20.07
N THR A 233 6.91 1.86 20.87
CA THR A 233 8.12 2.65 20.67
C THR A 233 8.99 2.58 21.91
N PHE A 234 10.25 2.21 21.74
CA PHE A 234 11.26 2.31 22.80
C PHE A 234 11.98 3.65 22.67
N GLY A 235 12.14 4.37 23.77
CA GLY A 235 12.84 5.64 23.74
C GLY A 235 13.07 6.23 25.12
N PHE A 236 14.14 7.01 25.23
CA PHE A 236 14.44 7.85 26.38
C PHE A 236 13.95 9.26 26.05
N ARG A 237 13.25 9.89 27.00
CA ARG A 237 12.75 11.26 26.86
C ARG A 237 13.85 12.27 27.13
#